data_AF-A0A962M2N6-F1
#
_entry.id   AF-A0A962M2N6-F1
#
_cell.length_a   1.000
_cell.length_b   1.000
_cell.length_c   1.000
_cell.angle_alpha   90.00
_cell.angle_beta   90.00
_cell.angle_gamma   90.00
#
_symmetry.space_group_name_H-M   'P 1'
#
loop_
_entity.id
_entity.type
_entity.pdbx_description
1 polymer ?
#
loop_
_entity_poly.entity_id
_entity_poly.type
_entity_poly.pdbx_seq_one_letter_code
_entity_poly.pdbx_strand_id
1 'polypeptide(L)'
;MKPTFIYFYDEQIKRYILQTMAIFASLYVQHDDGEFQQLNVRFADGDRVAESAFNNHNQNAIMQLPIAKCKLRDFSQNLSRAKGTNTIRTSIIAPPGTLPSEAVTTYQVQPKPYDFSFELTVLTSNLNQMFQITEQICAIFDPIITIQSSNSHIDPTCINTLKLDSIITDSVNEETNEKTKHQKTFTFLLEGYIYSPVEFKQNLIKQIQTNINLVNTINVNFNFDDLTINDLIASVTISDEKCG
;
A
#
# COMPACT_ATOMS: atom_id res chain seq x y z
N MET A 1 -14.09 -30.76 -12.39
CA MET A 1 -14.27 -29.95 -11.15
C MET A 1 -13.90 -28.51 -11.50
N LYS A 2 -14.72 -27.48 -11.18
CA LYS A 2 -14.34 -26.08 -11.50
C LYS A 2 -13.01 -25.75 -10.80
N PRO A 3 -12.04 -25.09 -11.47
CA PRO A 3 -10.82 -24.66 -10.80
C PRO A 3 -11.20 -23.71 -9.66
N THR A 4 -10.91 -24.11 -8.42
CA THR A 4 -11.07 -23.25 -7.25
C THR A 4 -9.91 -22.27 -7.24
N PHE A 5 -10.10 -21.10 -7.87
CA PHE A 5 -9.10 -20.04 -7.84
C PHE A 5 -8.93 -19.53 -6.41
N ILE A 6 -7.72 -19.63 -5.87
CA ILE A 6 -7.37 -19.04 -4.58
C ILE A 6 -7.02 -17.57 -4.84
N TYR A 7 -7.98 -16.67 -4.63
CA TYR A 7 -7.82 -15.23 -4.84
C TYR A 7 -8.28 -14.45 -3.62
N PHE A 8 -7.48 -13.48 -3.19
CA PHE A 8 -7.83 -12.52 -2.15
C PHE A 8 -7.24 -11.16 -2.47
N TYR A 9 -8.10 -10.14 -2.51
CA TYR A 9 -7.72 -8.74 -2.71
C TYR A 9 -8.74 -7.84 -2.01
N ASP A 10 -8.25 -7.01 -1.08
CA ASP A 10 -9.09 -6.10 -0.28
C ASP A 10 -8.60 -4.63 -0.35
N GLU A 11 -7.76 -4.29 -1.33
CA GLU A 11 -7.30 -2.90 -1.50
C GLU A 11 -6.61 -2.29 -0.26
N GLN A 12 -6.10 -3.10 0.67
CA GLN A 12 -5.53 -2.61 1.94
C GLN A 12 -4.38 -1.61 1.72
N ILE A 13 -3.47 -1.91 0.79
CA ILE A 13 -2.35 -1.03 0.43
C ILE A 13 -2.86 0.28 -0.18
N LYS A 14 -3.86 0.19 -1.07
CA LYS A 14 -4.48 1.36 -1.70
C LYS A 14 -5.15 2.27 -0.66
N ARG A 15 -5.76 1.68 0.37
CA ARG A 15 -6.33 2.44 1.50
C ARG A 15 -5.26 3.20 2.27
N TYR A 16 -4.11 2.58 2.53
CA TYR A 16 -2.99 3.25 3.19
C TYR A 16 -2.44 4.41 2.36
N ILE A 17 -2.32 4.24 1.04
CA ILE A 17 -1.93 5.34 0.13
C ILE A 17 -2.92 6.50 0.25
N LEU A 18 -4.23 6.22 0.15
CA LEU A 18 -5.27 7.26 0.22
C LEU A 18 -5.31 7.97 1.58
N GLN A 19 -5.10 7.26 2.68
CA GLN A 19 -5.02 7.85 4.02
C GLN A 19 -3.82 8.80 4.14
N THR A 20 -2.64 8.37 3.67
CA THR A 20 -1.45 9.22 3.65
C THR A 20 -1.68 10.47 2.79
N MET A 21 -2.30 10.32 1.61
CA MET A 21 -2.65 11.47 0.76
C MET A 21 -3.65 12.42 1.42
N ALA A 22 -4.64 11.90 2.14
CA ALA A 22 -5.67 12.70 2.79
C ALA A 22 -5.11 13.62 3.88
N ILE A 23 -4.03 13.22 4.56
CA ILE A 23 -3.34 14.07 5.56
C ILE A 23 -2.85 15.36 4.93
N PHE A 24 -2.25 15.27 3.73
CA PHE A 24 -1.66 16.42 3.04
C PHE A 24 -2.67 17.19 2.18
N ALA A 25 -3.83 16.60 1.88
CA ALA A 25 -4.84 17.22 1.03
C ALA A 25 -5.45 18.49 1.64
N SER A 26 -5.40 18.66 2.96
CA SER A 26 -5.97 19.81 3.67
C SER A 26 -5.02 21.02 3.77
N LEU A 27 -3.84 20.95 3.16
CA LEU A 27 -2.86 22.03 3.23
C LEU A 27 -3.19 23.16 2.23
N TYR A 28 -2.99 24.41 2.67
CA TYR A 28 -3.21 25.60 1.86
C TYR A 28 -1.92 26.42 1.77
N VAL A 29 -1.80 27.17 0.69
CA VAL A 29 -0.72 28.11 0.46
C VAL A 29 -1.32 29.47 0.20
N GLN A 30 -0.75 30.50 0.81
CA GLN A 30 -1.09 31.89 0.57
C GLN A 30 -0.18 32.45 -0.53
N HIS A 31 -0.80 33.06 -1.55
CA HIS A 31 -0.10 33.86 -2.56
C HIS A 31 0.23 35.24 -2.02
N ASP A 32 1.16 35.92 -2.69
CA ASP A 32 1.53 37.30 -2.34
C ASP A 32 0.33 38.27 -2.43
N ASP A 33 -0.67 37.95 -3.26
CA ASP A 33 -1.94 38.69 -3.42
C ASP A 33 -2.95 38.43 -2.27
N GLY A 34 -2.62 37.55 -1.32
CA GLY A 34 -3.47 37.20 -0.18
C GLY A 34 -4.50 36.11 -0.45
N GLU A 35 -4.60 35.61 -1.69
CA GLU A 35 -5.46 34.47 -2.03
C GLU A 35 -4.89 33.15 -1.51
N PHE A 36 -5.77 32.28 -1.01
CA PHE A 36 -5.42 30.93 -0.58
C PHE A 36 -5.68 29.91 -1.69
N GLN A 37 -4.66 29.12 -1.99
CA GLN A 37 -4.76 28.00 -2.92
C GLN A 37 -4.49 26.68 -2.19
N GLN A 38 -5.36 25.69 -2.39
CA GLN A 38 -5.20 24.35 -1.80
C GLN A 38 -4.10 23.56 -2.52
N LEU A 39 -3.32 22.78 -1.76
CA LEU A 39 -2.34 21.85 -2.31
C LEU A 39 -3.03 20.68 -3.03
N ASN A 40 -2.71 20.49 -4.30
CA ASN A 40 -3.25 19.35 -5.06
C ASN A 40 -2.39 18.11 -4.82
N VAL A 41 -2.91 17.13 -4.07
CA VAL A 41 -2.20 15.87 -3.77
C VAL A 41 -2.67 14.76 -4.72
N ARG A 42 -1.73 14.11 -5.41
CA ARG A 42 -2.01 13.04 -6.38
C ARG A 42 -1.10 11.84 -6.18
N PHE A 43 -1.58 10.66 -6.55
CA PHE A 43 -0.76 9.46 -6.62
C PHE A 43 0.01 9.44 -7.94
N ALA A 44 1.31 9.14 -7.90
CA ALA A 44 2.15 9.00 -9.09
C ALA A 44 3.12 7.84 -8.90
N ASP A 45 3.04 6.82 -9.76
CA ASP A 45 3.89 5.62 -9.67
C ASP A 45 5.30 5.83 -10.26
N GLY A 46 5.55 6.99 -10.88
CA GLY A 46 6.80 7.31 -11.57
C GLY A 46 6.93 6.67 -12.96
N ASP A 47 5.96 5.88 -13.40
CA ASP A 47 5.91 5.39 -14.78
C ASP A 47 5.61 6.56 -15.75
N ARG A 48 6.54 6.80 -16.67
CA ARG A 48 6.45 7.86 -17.69
C ARG A 48 5.19 7.73 -18.55
N VAL A 49 4.72 6.51 -18.79
CA VAL A 49 3.50 6.26 -19.59
C VAL A 49 2.27 6.69 -18.80
N ALA A 50 2.19 6.33 -17.51
CA ALA A 50 1.12 6.78 -16.63
C ALA A 50 1.13 8.32 -16.49
N GLU A 51 2.30 8.92 -16.35
CA GLU A 51 2.46 10.39 -16.33
C GLU A 51 2.00 11.08 -17.62
N SER A 52 2.29 10.51 -18.79
CA SER A 52 1.79 11.05 -20.07
C SER A 52 0.28 10.91 -20.24
N ALA A 53 -0.32 9.84 -19.71
CA ALA A 53 -1.77 9.65 -19.71
C ALA A 53 -2.45 10.70 -18.83
N PHE A 54 -1.85 11.05 -17.69
CA PHE A 54 -2.36 12.12 -16.82
C PHE A 54 -2.37 13.50 -17.48
N ASN A 55 -1.42 13.76 -18.38
CA ASN A 55 -1.38 15.01 -19.15
C ASN A 55 -2.23 14.95 -20.43
N ASN A 56 -3.09 13.94 -20.61
CA ASN A 56 -3.85 13.69 -21.84
C ASN A 56 -2.96 13.69 -23.10
N HIS A 57 -1.72 13.20 -22.99
CA HIS A 57 -0.71 13.27 -24.04
C HIS A 57 -0.44 14.69 -24.56
N ASN A 58 -0.89 15.73 -23.85
CA ASN A 58 -0.65 17.12 -24.17
C ASN A 58 0.59 17.58 -23.40
N GLN A 59 1.71 17.64 -24.10
CA GLN A 59 2.99 18.12 -23.57
C GLN A 59 2.92 19.59 -23.11
N ASN A 60 1.95 20.36 -23.60
CA ASN A 60 1.75 21.76 -23.23
C ASN A 60 0.66 21.97 -22.17
N ALA A 61 0.12 20.90 -21.56
CA ALA A 61 -0.84 21.04 -20.48
C ALA A 61 -0.19 21.80 -19.30
N ILE A 62 -0.72 22.97 -18.96
CA ILE A 62 -0.22 23.77 -17.85
C ILE A 62 -0.57 23.04 -16.55
N MET A 63 0.44 22.44 -15.91
CA MET A 63 0.29 21.88 -14.57
C MET A 63 0.12 23.01 -13.56
N GLN A 64 -1.04 23.06 -12.90
CA GLN A 64 -1.31 24.03 -11.84
C GLN A 64 -0.46 23.70 -10.61
N LEU A 65 0.46 24.60 -10.27
CA LEU A 65 1.25 24.56 -9.04
C LEU A 65 0.47 25.33 -7.94
N PRO A 66 0.60 24.96 -6.65
CA PRO A 66 1.44 23.89 -6.11
C PRO A 66 0.80 22.50 -6.23
N ILE A 67 1.64 21.49 -6.47
CA ILE A 67 1.22 20.08 -6.59
C ILE A 67 2.10 19.20 -5.70
N ALA A 68 1.53 18.17 -5.11
CA ALA A 68 2.25 17.13 -4.39
C ALA A 68 1.97 15.76 -5.02
N LYS A 69 3.03 15.02 -5.32
CA LYS A 69 2.99 13.67 -5.86
C LYS A 69 3.37 12.70 -4.75
N CYS A 70 2.47 11.78 -4.42
CA CYS A 70 2.70 10.71 -3.46
C CYS A 70 2.95 9.39 -4.20
N LYS A 71 3.98 8.65 -3.79
CA LYS A 71 4.29 7.32 -4.33
C LYS A 71 4.66 6.35 -3.21
N LEU A 72 4.36 5.07 -3.41
CA LEU A 72 4.86 4.00 -2.54
C LEU A 72 6.27 3.64 -3.02
N ARG A 73 7.29 3.87 -2.19
CA ARG A 73 8.69 3.61 -2.52
C ARG A 73 9.07 2.15 -2.28
N ASP A 74 8.73 1.64 -1.10
CA ASP A 74 9.04 0.28 -0.69
C ASP A 74 8.12 -0.16 0.46
N PHE A 75 8.02 -1.47 0.70
CA PHE A 75 7.38 -2.00 1.89
C PHE A 75 8.12 -3.23 2.40
N SER A 76 8.35 -3.30 3.70
CA SER A 76 9.07 -4.40 4.35
C SER A 76 8.30 -4.93 5.55
N GLN A 77 8.54 -6.20 5.90
CA GLN A 77 7.88 -6.80 7.07
C GLN A 77 8.64 -6.46 8.35
N ASN A 78 7.95 -5.89 9.33
CA ASN A 78 8.56 -5.57 10.63
C ASN A 78 8.28 -6.67 11.66
N LEU A 79 9.23 -7.58 11.84
CA LEU A 79 9.07 -8.71 12.77
C LEU A 79 9.04 -8.30 14.25
N SER A 80 9.61 -7.14 14.61
CA SER A 80 9.62 -6.65 15.99
C SER A 80 8.22 -6.31 16.51
N ARG A 81 7.30 -5.92 15.61
CA ARG A 81 5.88 -5.69 15.95
C ARG A 81 5.01 -6.96 15.84
N ALA A 82 5.57 -8.09 15.39
CA ALA A 82 4.79 -9.31 15.19
C ALA A 82 4.44 -9.94 16.55
N LYS A 83 3.14 -10.08 16.83
CA LYS A 83 2.63 -10.72 18.05
C LYS A 83 2.04 -12.07 17.71
N GLY A 84 2.71 -13.17 18.04
CA GLY A 84 2.20 -14.53 17.81
C GLY A 84 2.17 -14.92 16.33
N THR A 85 2.92 -15.95 15.97
CA THR A 85 2.86 -16.52 14.62
C THR A 85 1.60 -17.39 14.52
N ASN A 86 0.74 -17.11 13.54
CA ASN A 86 -0.43 -17.93 13.19
C ASN A 86 -1.51 -18.06 14.27
N THR A 87 -1.53 -17.17 15.27
CA THR A 87 -2.61 -17.14 16.25
C THR A 87 -3.90 -16.69 15.58
N ILE A 88 -4.96 -17.50 15.72
CA ILE A 88 -6.32 -17.14 15.31
C ILE A 88 -7.00 -16.55 16.54
N ARG A 89 -7.52 -15.33 16.41
CA ARG A 89 -8.37 -14.71 17.41
C ARG A 89 -9.82 -15.07 17.10
N THR A 90 -10.55 -15.43 18.15
CA THR A 90 -11.99 -15.70 18.08
C THR A 90 -12.70 -14.59 18.83
N SER A 91 -13.52 -13.83 18.12
CA SER A 91 -14.33 -12.76 18.70
C SER A 91 -15.81 -13.13 18.56
N ILE A 92 -16.55 -13.06 19.66
CA ILE A 92 -17.98 -13.31 19.69
C ILE A 92 -18.68 -11.95 19.60
N ILE A 93 -19.45 -11.74 18.54
CA ILE A 93 -20.20 -10.50 18.33
C ILE A 93 -21.65 -10.75 18.73
N ALA A 94 -22.10 -10.08 19.79
CA ALA A 94 -23.51 -10.00 20.17
C ALA A 94 -24.02 -8.59 19.84
N PRO A 95 -24.93 -8.41 18.87
CA PRO A 95 -25.61 -7.14 18.65
C PRO A 95 -26.30 -6.65 19.94
N PRO A 96 -26.32 -5.33 20.21
CA PRO A 96 -27.03 -4.82 21.38
C PRO A 96 -28.53 -5.10 21.24
N GLY A 97 -29.07 -5.96 22.12
CA GLY A 97 -30.50 -6.31 22.18
C GLY A 97 -30.86 -7.74 21.76
N THR A 98 -29.92 -8.58 21.34
CA THR A 98 -30.17 -9.96 20.91
C THR A 98 -29.81 -11.00 21.99
N LEU A 99 -30.53 -12.13 22.01
CA LEU A 99 -30.26 -13.26 22.90
C LEU A 99 -28.87 -13.86 22.61
N PRO A 100 -28.20 -14.51 23.59
CA PRO A 100 -26.89 -15.13 23.41
C PRO A 100 -26.80 -16.17 22.28
N SER A 101 -27.94 -16.68 21.79
CA SER A 101 -27.99 -17.67 20.70
C SER A 101 -27.78 -17.09 19.31
N GLU A 102 -27.87 -15.77 19.12
CA GLU A 102 -27.64 -15.09 17.83
C GLU A 102 -26.23 -14.51 17.70
N ALA A 103 -25.35 -14.82 18.66
CA ALA A 103 -23.99 -14.34 18.65
C ALA A 103 -23.19 -14.97 17.49
N VAL A 104 -22.67 -14.13 16.60
CA VAL A 104 -21.84 -14.58 15.48
C VAL A 104 -20.39 -14.68 15.95
N THR A 105 -19.81 -15.87 15.81
CA THR A 105 -18.39 -16.09 16.09
C THR A 105 -17.57 -15.80 14.85
N THR A 106 -16.73 -14.78 14.91
CA THR A 106 -15.83 -14.40 13.82
C THR A 106 -14.41 -14.86 14.14
N TYR A 107 -13.79 -15.56 13.20
CA TYR A 107 -12.39 -15.97 13.28
C TYR A 107 -11.51 -15.01 12.49
N GLN A 108 -10.50 -14.43 13.13
CA GLN A 108 -9.57 -13.51 12.49
C GLN A 108 -8.14 -14.00 12.68
N VAL A 109 -7.37 -14.06 11.58
CA VAL A 109 -5.93 -14.29 11.68
C VAL A 109 -5.28 -13.04 12.25
N GLN A 110 -4.29 -13.22 13.13
CA GLN A 110 -3.48 -12.10 13.60
C GLN A 110 -2.89 -11.31 12.41
N PRO A 111 -3.13 -9.99 12.34
CA PRO A 111 -2.60 -9.13 11.29
C PRO A 111 -1.06 -9.14 11.27
N LYS A 112 -0.51 -8.98 10.06
CA LYS A 112 0.93 -8.97 9.82
C LYS A 112 1.43 -7.54 9.76
N PRO A 113 2.40 -7.15 10.60
CA PRO A 113 2.95 -5.79 10.58
C PRO A 113 3.84 -5.58 9.35
N TYR A 114 3.64 -4.45 8.67
CA TYR A 114 4.47 -3.98 7.58
C TYR A 114 4.86 -2.52 7.81
N ASP A 115 6.05 -2.16 7.37
CA ASP A 115 6.53 -0.79 7.24
C ASP A 115 6.40 -0.38 5.78
N PHE A 116 5.59 0.64 5.50
CA PHE A 116 5.41 1.20 4.17
C PHE A 116 6.18 2.52 4.08
N SER A 117 7.14 2.58 3.17
CA SER A 117 7.91 3.79 2.88
C SER A 117 7.22 4.57 1.77
N PHE A 118 6.67 5.73 2.09
CA PHE A 118 6.05 6.66 1.15
C PHE A 118 6.99 7.82 0.84
N GLU A 119 6.93 8.29 -0.40
CA GLU A 119 7.64 9.49 -0.82
C GLU A 119 6.63 10.51 -1.34
N LEU A 120 6.68 11.72 -0.79
CA LEU A 120 5.88 12.87 -1.19
C LEU A 120 6.79 13.92 -1.82
N THR A 121 6.67 14.11 -3.13
CA THR A 121 7.39 15.15 -3.88
C THR A 121 6.48 16.34 -4.07
N VAL A 122 6.82 17.46 -3.45
CA VAL A 122 6.12 18.75 -3.59
C VAL A 122 6.82 19.57 -4.66
N LEU A 123 6.04 20.15 -5.59
CA LEU A 123 6.51 21.10 -6.59
C LEU A 123 5.76 22.43 -6.44
N THR A 124 6.51 23.53 -6.39
CA THR A 124 5.98 24.90 -6.31
C THR A 124 6.65 25.82 -7.33
N SER A 125 5.99 26.94 -7.63
CA SER A 125 6.54 27.98 -8.51
C SER A 125 7.42 28.98 -7.76
N ASN A 126 7.13 29.21 -6.47
CA ASN A 126 7.86 30.15 -5.62
C ASN A 126 8.45 29.42 -4.39
N LEU A 127 9.62 29.87 -3.97
CA LEU A 127 10.30 29.43 -2.75
C LEU A 127 9.47 29.74 -1.49
N ASN A 128 8.79 30.89 -1.42
CA ASN A 128 7.92 31.25 -0.28
C ASN A 128 6.79 30.23 -0.10
N GLN A 129 6.17 29.81 -1.21
CA GLN A 129 5.14 28.76 -1.20
C GLN A 129 5.70 27.43 -0.70
N MET A 130 6.93 27.08 -1.12
CA MET A 130 7.62 25.88 -0.64
C MET A 130 7.87 25.92 0.87
N PHE A 131 8.28 27.08 1.39
CA PHE A 131 8.49 27.26 2.83
C PHE A 131 7.19 27.15 3.62
N GLN A 132 6.09 27.75 3.15
CA GLN A 132 4.78 27.62 3.81
C GLN A 132 4.33 26.16 3.89
N ILE A 133 4.47 25.38 2.82
CA ILE A 133 4.11 23.94 2.83
C ILE A 133 5.04 23.17 3.76
N THR A 134 6.35 23.42 3.67
CA THR A 134 7.35 22.73 4.52
C THR A 134 7.04 22.97 5.99
N GLU A 135 6.78 24.22 6.39
CA GLU A 135 6.49 24.56 7.78
C GLU A 135 5.22 23.88 8.28
N GLN A 136 4.15 23.88 7.48
CA GLN A 136 2.91 23.17 7.81
C GLN A 136 3.11 21.66 7.97
N ILE A 137 3.88 21.03 7.07
CA ILE A 137 4.21 19.61 7.19
C ILE A 137 5.02 19.39 8.47
N CYS A 138 6.13 20.08 8.66
CA CYS A 138 6.98 19.89 9.84
C CYS A 138 6.24 20.16 11.16
N ALA A 139 5.31 21.11 11.20
CA ALA A 139 4.55 21.44 12.41
C ALA A 139 3.52 20.36 12.80
N ILE A 140 3.03 19.57 11.84
CA ILE A 140 2.09 18.47 12.09
C ILE A 140 2.80 17.26 12.70
N PHE A 141 4.08 17.05 12.38
CA PHE A 141 4.84 15.89 12.83
C PHE A 141 5.69 16.20 14.07
N ASP A 142 5.34 15.61 15.20
CA ASP A 142 6.16 15.60 16.41
C ASP A 142 6.61 14.16 16.71
N PRO A 143 7.86 13.81 16.38
CA PRO A 143 8.30 12.99 15.21
C PRO A 143 7.32 12.00 14.53
N ILE A 144 6.13 11.76 15.10
CA ILE A 144 5.14 10.80 14.63
C ILE A 144 3.74 11.42 14.65
N ILE A 145 2.85 10.93 13.79
CA ILE A 145 1.41 11.16 13.89
C ILE A 145 0.68 9.83 13.92
N THR A 146 -0.45 9.79 14.62
CA THR A 146 -1.30 8.59 14.67
C THR A 146 -2.53 8.78 13.80
N ILE A 147 -2.80 7.80 12.94
CA ILE A 147 -3.91 7.80 11.99
C ILE A 147 -4.89 6.73 12.44
N GLN A 148 -6.14 7.11 12.63
CA GLN A 148 -7.20 6.16 12.89
C GLN A 148 -7.88 5.75 11.58
N SER A 149 -7.73 4.48 11.19
CA SER A 149 -8.28 3.92 9.95
C SER A 149 -9.71 3.42 10.07
N SER A 150 -10.15 3.06 11.27
CA SER A 150 -11.46 2.45 11.53
C SER A 150 -11.98 2.85 12.92
N ASN A 151 -13.30 2.96 13.04
CA ASN A 151 -13.99 3.21 14.31
C ASN A 151 -14.47 1.91 14.98
N SER A 152 -14.11 0.74 14.43
CA SER A 152 -14.51 -0.55 15.00
C SER A 152 -13.73 -0.85 16.28
N HIS A 153 -14.44 -1.05 17.39
CA HIS A 153 -13.84 -1.44 18.67
C HIS A 153 -13.19 -2.85 18.64
N ILE A 154 -13.55 -3.66 17.65
CA ILE A 154 -13.09 -5.05 17.52
C ILE A 154 -11.76 -5.11 16.76
N ASP A 155 -11.40 -4.07 16.01
CA ASP A 155 -10.22 -4.06 15.16
C ASP A 155 -8.98 -3.58 15.93
N PRO A 156 -7.99 -4.48 16.19
CA PRO A 156 -6.76 -4.11 16.88
C PRO A 156 -5.78 -3.31 16.00
N THR A 157 -6.06 -3.15 14.70
CA THR A 157 -5.22 -2.45 13.72
C THR A 157 -5.76 -1.09 13.31
N CYS A 158 -6.75 -0.59 14.05
CA CYS A 158 -7.40 0.67 13.76
C CYS A 158 -6.47 1.88 13.88
N ILE A 159 -5.38 1.81 14.66
CA ILE A 159 -4.41 2.89 14.87
C ILE A 159 -3.12 2.54 14.15
N ASN A 160 -2.72 3.38 13.20
CA ASN A 160 -1.47 3.29 12.46
C ASN A 160 -0.59 4.51 12.75
N THR A 161 0.72 4.33 12.74
CA THR A 161 1.67 5.41 13.06
C THR A 161 2.38 5.83 11.78
N LEU A 162 2.35 7.12 11.44
CA LEU A 162 3.12 7.68 10.34
C LEU A 162 4.26 8.51 10.92
N LYS A 163 5.49 8.25 10.46
CA LYS A 163 6.70 8.93 10.90
C LYS A 163 7.31 9.70 9.74
N LEU A 164 7.84 10.88 10.00
CA LEU A 164 8.64 11.61 9.03
C LEU A 164 10.10 11.17 9.17
N ASP A 165 10.65 10.56 8.12
CA ASP A 165 11.98 9.93 8.17
C ASP A 165 13.08 10.87 7.63
N SER A 166 12.84 11.47 6.45
CA SER A 166 13.82 12.37 5.84
C SER A 166 13.17 13.44 4.99
N ILE A 167 13.88 14.57 4.86
CA ILE A 167 13.51 15.69 4.01
C ILE A 167 14.69 15.98 3.10
N ILE A 168 14.48 15.87 1.79
CA ILE A 168 15.49 16.11 0.76
C ILE A 168 15.05 17.34 -0.03
N THR A 169 15.95 18.32 -0.14
CA THR A 169 15.70 19.52 -0.95
C THR A 169 16.46 19.39 -2.24
N ASP A 170 15.73 19.25 -3.35
CA ASP A 170 16.31 19.17 -4.68
C ASP A 170 15.96 20.46 -5.44
N SER A 171 16.97 21.27 -5.75
CA SER A 171 16.78 22.31 -6.76
C SER A 171 16.85 21.65 -8.13
N VAL A 172 15.72 21.55 -8.82
CA VAL A 172 15.70 21.16 -10.23
C VAL A 172 16.34 22.30 -11.02
N ASN A 173 17.63 22.19 -11.30
CA ASN A 173 18.33 22.99 -12.30
C ASN A 173 18.25 22.23 -13.61
N GLU A 174 17.26 22.52 -14.45
CA GLU A 174 17.21 21.96 -15.79
C GLU A 174 17.70 23.01 -16.79
N GLU A 175 18.70 22.63 -17.58
CA GLU A 175 19.29 23.36 -18.71
C GLU A 175 18.31 23.52 -19.90
N THR A 176 17.01 23.47 -19.65
CA THR A 176 15.93 23.67 -20.62
C THR A 176 15.00 24.77 -20.13
N ASN A 177 14.50 25.59 -21.05
CA ASN A 177 13.78 26.87 -20.84
C ASN A 177 12.46 26.81 -20.03
N GLU A 178 12.24 25.80 -19.20
CA GLU A 178 11.13 25.76 -18.27
C GLU A 178 11.46 26.56 -17.01
N LYS A 179 10.54 27.47 -16.64
CA LYS A 179 10.60 28.29 -15.42
C LYS A 179 11.10 27.46 -14.23
N THR A 180 12.07 27.98 -13.49
CA THR A 180 12.63 27.36 -12.27
C THR A 180 11.51 26.88 -11.34
N LYS A 181 11.31 25.56 -11.25
CA LYS A 181 10.37 24.92 -10.33
C LYS A 181 11.16 24.51 -9.09
N HIS A 182 10.63 24.83 -7.91
CA HIS A 182 11.23 24.35 -6.66
C HIS A 182 10.64 22.99 -6.32
N GLN A 183 11.49 22.01 -6.01
CA GLN A 183 11.10 20.67 -5.65
C GLN A 183 11.59 20.35 -4.23
N LYS A 184 10.77 19.61 -3.48
CA LYS A 184 11.16 19.07 -2.19
C LYS A 184 10.52 17.71 -1.96
N THR A 185 11.31 16.78 -1.46
CA THR A 185 10.91 15.38 -1.31
C THR A 185 10.90 15.01 0.17
N PHE A 186 9.77 14.52 0.66
CA PHE A 186 9.59 14.06 2.03
C PHE A 186 9.42 12.54 2.03
N THR A 187 10.20 11.83 2.83
CA THR A 187 10.04 10.39 3.02
C THR A 187 9.31 10.13 4.32
N PHE A 188 8.24 9.36 4.26
CA PHE A 188 7.45 8.95 5.42
C PHE A 188 7.49 7.43 5.60
N LEU A 189 7.50 6.99 6.85
CA LEU A 189 7.38 5.59 7.23
C LEU A 189 6.02 5.36 7.91
N LEU A 190 5.12 4.65 7.25
CA LEU A 190 3.85 4.23 7.82
C LEU A 190 3.98 2.82 8.39
N GLU A 191 3.77 2.71 9.70
CA GLU A 191 3.65 1.45 10.41
C GLU A 191 2.20 0.95 10.29
N GLY A 192 1.98 0.01 9.37
CA GLY A 192 0.66 -0.54 9.07
C GLY A 192 0.58 -2.05 9.28
N TYR A 193 -0.59 -2.60 9.00
CA TYR A 193 -0.88 -4.03 9.16
C TYR A 193 -1.64 -4.56 7.96
N ILE A 194 -1.25 -5.74 7.47
CA ILE A 194 -1.97 -6.46 6.43
C ILE A 194 -2.70 -7.64 7.04
N TYR A 195 -3.98 -7.78 6.72
CA TYR A 195 -4.81 -8.89 7.13
C TYR A 195 -5.06 -9.87 5.98
N SER A 196 -5.29 -11.13 6.33
CA SER A 196 -5.69 -12.18 5.40
C SER A 196 -6.85 -12.96 6.02
N PRO A 197 -7.86 -13.35 5.23
CA PRO A 197 -8.90 -14.28 5.65
C PRO A 197 -8.29 -15.63 6.08
N VAL A 198 -8.93 -16.28 7.05
CA VAL A 198 -8.50 -17.59 7.56
C VAL A 198 -8.56 -18.65 6.45
N GLU A 199 -9.66 -18.67 5.69
CA GLU A 199 -9.91 -19.66 4.64
C GLU A 199 -8.90 -19.57 3.49
N PHE A 200 -8.59 -18.34 3.04
CA PHE A 200 -7.61 -18.10 1.99
C PHE A 200 -6.27 -18.73 2.32
N LYS A 201 -5.78 -18.49 3.54
CA LYS A 201 -4.49 -19.02 3.99
C LYS A 201 -4.49 -20.54 4.10
N GLN A 202 -5.54 -21.15 4.67
CA GLN A 202 -5.61 -22.60 4.82
C GLN A 202 -5.65 -23.30 3.45
N ASN A 203 -6.45 -22.78 2.51
CA ASN A 203 -6.54 -23.34 1.17
C ASN A 203 -5.21 -23.18 0.42
N LEU A 204 -4.55 -22.03 0.56
CA LEU A 204 -3.24 -21.80 -0.05
C LEU A 204 -2.18 -22.77 0.48
N ILE A 205 -2.12 -23.00 1.79
CA ILE A 205 -1.18 -23.96 2.39
C ILE A 205 -1.44 -25.37 1.89
N LYS A 206 -2.71 -25.81 1.82
CA LYS A 206 -3.06 -27.12 1.29
C LYS A 206 -2.60 -27.28 -0.16
N GLN A 207 -2.84 -26.27 -1.00
CA GLN A 207 -2.40 -26.30 -2.40
C GLN A 207 -0.87 -26.33 -2.52
N ILE A 208 -0.15 -25.54 -1.72
CA ILE A 208 1.33 -25.57 -1.69
C ILE A 208 1.82 -26.98 -1.30
N GLN A 209 1.23 -27.61 -0.30
CA GLN A 209 1.58 -28.98 0.10
C GLN A 209 1.29 -30.00 -1.01
N THR A 210 0.15 -29.89 -1.69
CA THR A 210 -0.17 -30.71 -2.86
C THR A 210 0.89 -30.53 -3.95
N ASN A 211 1.24 -29.28 -4.29
CA ASN A 211 2.25 -28.98 -5.31
C ASN A 211 3.63 -29.56 -4.94
N ILE A 212 4.05 -29.42 -3.68
CA ILE A 212 5.32 -29.99 -3.20
C ILE A 212 5.30 -31.52 -3.27
N ASN A 213 4.20 -32.17 -2.90
CA ASN A 213 4.07 -33.62 -3.00
C ASN A 213 4.14 -34.11 -4.46
N LEU A 214 3.52 -33.37 -5.40
CA LEU A 214 3.64 -33.65 -6.83
C LEU A 214 5.11 -33.57 -7.26
N VAL A 215 5.84 -32.52 -6.88
CA VAL A 215 7.28 -32.38 -7.19
C VAL A 215 8.10 -33.53 -6.60
N ASN A 216 7.85 -33.94 -5.36
CA ASN A 216 8.59 -35.04 -4.72
C ASN A 216 8.33 -36.41 -5.36
N THR A 217 7.17 -36.59 -6.00
CA THR A 217 6.82 -37.83 -6.71
C THR A 217 7.51 -37.92 -8.07
N ILE A 218 7.97 -36.79 -8.60
CA ILE A 218 8.66 -36.69 -9.88
C ILE A 218 10.14 -37.08 -9.68
N ASN A 219 10.46 -38.33 -10.02
CA ASN A 219 11.81 -38.89 -9.89
C ASN A 219 12.52 -38.89 -11.26
N VAL A 220 12.77 -37.71 -11.84
CA VAL A 220 13.40 -37.61 -13.16
C VAL A 220 14.35 -36.42 -13.24
N ASN A 221 15.54 -36.64 -13.82
CA ASN A 221 16.52 -35.62 -14.17
C ASN A 221 15.89 -34.60 -15.13
N PHE A 222 15.39 -33.49 -14.60
CA PHE A 222 14.92 -32.37 -15.40
C PHE A 222 16.00 -31.29 -15.50
N ASN A 223 16.17 -30.73 -16.69
CA ASN A 223 17.03 -29.59 -16.94
C ASN A 223 16.34 -28.33 -16.37
N PHE A 224 17.01 -27.61 -15.47
CA PHE A 224 16.39 -26.51 -14.69
C PHE A 224 15.99 -25.29 -15.54
N ASP A 225 16.53 -25.15 -16.74
CA ASP A 225 16.42 -23.93 -17.53
C ASP A 225 15.13 -23.83 -18.37
N ASP A 226 14.42 -24.94 -18.62
CA ASP A 226 13.28 -25.00 -19.55
C ASP A 226 11.91 -25.24 -18.90
N LEU A 227 11.81 -25.25 -17.56
CA LEU A 227 10.59 -25.64 -16.85
C LEU A 227 9.93 -24.46 -16.15
N THR A 228 8.73 -24.07 -16.61
CA THR A 228 7.80 -23.38 -15.72
C THR A 228 7.10 -24.43 -14.84
N ILE A 229 7.17 -24.25 -13.52
CA ILE A 229 6.59 -25.19 -12.55
C ILE A 229 5.07 -25.35 -12.77
N ASN A 230 4.42 -24.32 -13.32
CA ASN A 230 3.00 -24.34 -13.64
C ASN A 230 2.67 -25.37 -14.74
N ASP A 231 3.54 -25.50 -15.76
CA ASP A 231 3.36 -26.48 -16.85
C ASP A 231 3.59 -27.93 -16.36
N LEU A 232 4.53 -28.12 -15.42
CA LEU A 232 4.78 -29.42 -14.78
C LEU A 232 3.57 -29.89 -13.97
N ILE A 233 2.96 -29.01 -13.18
CA ILE A 233 1.76 -29.33 -12.37
C ILE A 233 0.55 -29.65 -13.27
N ALA A 234 0.39 -28.93 -14.39
CA ALA A 234 -0.66 -29.19 -15.37
C ALA A 234 -0.48 -30.54 -16.08
N SER A 235 0.75 -31.00 -16.29
CA SER A 235 1.04 -32.29 -16.94
C SER A 235 0.68 -33.51 -16.07
N VAL A 236 0.90 -33.42 -14.75
CA VAL A 236 0.61 -34.52 -13.80
C VAL A 236 -0.88 -34.65 -13.50
N THR A 237 -1.63 -33.54 -13.49
CA THR A 237 -3.09 -33.59 -13.31
C THR A 237 -3.82 -34.26 -14.48
N ILE A 238 -3.24 -34.26 -15.69
CA ILE A 238 -3.79 -34.94 -16.87
C ILE A 238 -3.47 -36.45 -16.89
N SER A 239 -2.38 -36.89 -16.24
CA SER A 239 -2.04 -38.32 -16.19
C SER A 239 -2.92 -39.14 -15.24
N ASP A 240 -3.43 -38.52 -14.17
CA ASP A 240 -4.34 -39.19 -13.21
C ASP A 240 -5.76 -39.34 -13.77
N GLU A 241 -6.22 -38.48 -14.70
CA GLU A 241 -7.52 -38.64 -15.38
C GLU A 241 -7.55 -39.80 -16.40
N LYS A 242 -6.39 -40.41 -16.71
CA LYS A 242 -6.30 -41.54 -17.65
C LYS A 242 -6.07 -42.90 -16.99
N CYS A 243 -6.01 -42.96 -15.66
CA CYS A 243 -5.90 -44.22 -14.91
C CYS A 243 -6.98 -44.27 -13.81
N GLY A 244 -8.17 -44.76 -14.14
CA GLY A 244 -9.21 -45.16 -13.16
C GLY A 244 -10.59 -44.62 -13.44
#